data_AF-A0A7R7GLA9-F1
#
_entry.id   AF-A0A7R7GLA9-F1
#
_cell.length_a   1.000
_cell.length_b   1.000
_cell.length_c   1.000
_cell.angle_alpha   90.00
_cell.angle_beta   90.00
_cell.angle_gamma   90.00
#
_symmetry.space_group_name_H-M   'P 1'
#
loop_
_entity.id
_entity.type
_entity.pdbx_description
1 polymer ?
#
loop_
_entity_poly.entity_id
_entity_poly.type
_entity_poly.pdbx_seq_one_letter_code
_entity_poly.pdbx_strand_id
1 'polypeptide(L)'
;MKRTLSLVVLLLLLAGCSLTPPRQTGILAPVTRAADDYEQARERYADDPAIVDLYRERLVELALTLAQHRRQEGEWYVAERTLHHALATLPGHTRLEQALEQTNLARQAQLQQVRDQALAAEAEYRLARRSTLQEQTRLQEQDYLHDWRVNRNASRLDALAEPLRNCARRNLERNALVLAERCLVLAERIRGEAFVQDTRQALQARLTPPEQSTTVAGADPRPTPPARNNNRKAKEAELRAGLTRAMNAGDLSHARAITHELIELKGQTPQLRDLQRSLDTAIQVQIDSLHKLANEHYRLQRYQEAKSAWEEVLKLDPDDPQARTLIERADRVIQKLESLHQEDGNGPNPR
;
A
#
# COMPACT_ATOMS: atom_id res chain seq x y z
N MET A 1 -64.16 -17.99 -21.58
CA MET A 1 -63.99 -19.12 -20.63
C MET A 1 -62.49 -19.40 -20.54
N LYS A 2 -61.76 -19.42 -19.45
CA LYS A 2 -61.93 -19.14 -18.02
C LYS A 2 -60.54 -18.63 -17.56
N ARG A 3 -60.52 -17.62 -16.69
CA ARG A 3 -59.34 -17.17 -15.94
C ARG A 3 -58.92 -18.25 -14.94
N THR A 4 -57.62 -18.49 -14.78
CA THR A 4 -57.05 -18.99 -13.52
C THR A 4 -55.68 -18.36 -13.28
N LEU A 5 -55.70 -17.37 -12.39
CA LEU A 5 -54.61 -16.99 -11.50
C LEU A 5 -54.23 -18.19 -10.61
N SER A 6 -52.94 -18.42 -10.39
CA SER A 6 -52.36 -18.74 -9.06
C SER A 6 -50.84 -18.88 -9.21
N LEU A 7 -50.06 -17.88 -8.82
CA LEU A 7 -49.43 -17.79 -7.49
C LEU A 7 -48.36 -18.88 -7.30
N VAL A 8 -47.17 -18.67 -7.88
CA VAL A 8 -45.95 -19.37 -7.47
C VAL A 8 -45.02 -18.33 -6.87
N VAL A 9 -44.81 -18.55 -5.58
CA VAL A 9 -44.07 -17.74 -4.63
C VAL A 9 -42.62 -17.60 -5.06
N LEU A 10 -42.20 -16.34 -5.08
CA LEU A 10 -40.85 -15.82 -5.16
C LEU A 10 -39.97 -16.45 -4.07
N LEU A 11 -39.11 -17.40 -4.43
CA LEU A 11 -38.06 -17.93 -3.55
C LEU A 11 -36.74 -17.26 -3.94
N LEU A 12 -36.55 -16.06 -3.39
CA LEU A 12 -35.27 -15.37 -3.31
C LEU A 12 -34.29 -16.25 -2.52
N LEU A 13 -33.49 -17.04 -3.22
CA LEU A 13 -32.27 -17.61 -2.64
C LEU A 13 -31.31 -16.45 -2.40
N LEU A 14 -31.33 -15.98 -1.15
CA LEU A 14 -30.25 -15.24 -0.52
C LEU A 14 -28.96 -16.06 -0.68
N ALA A 15 -28.19 -15.78 -1.73
CA ALA A 15 -26.76 -16.02 -1.71
C ALA A 15 -26.18 -15.10 -0.63
N GLY A 16 -26.25 -15.56 0.62
CA GLY A 16 -25.55 -14.94 1.72
C GLY A 16 -24.08 -14.88 1.36
N CYS A 17 -23.56 -13.66 1.26
CA CYS A 17 -22.14 -13.39 1.31
C CYS A 17 -21.61 -13.85 2.68
N SER A 18 -21.39 -15.15 2.85
CA SER A 18 -20.46 -15.64 3.85
C SER A 18 -19.07 -15.31 3.33
N LEU A 19 -18.59 -14.09 3.62
CA LEU A 19 -17.17 -13.78 3.72
C LEU A 19 -16.63 -14.51 4.96
N THR A 20 -16.67 -15.84 4.93
CA THR A 20 -15.79 -16.65 5.76
C THR A 20 -14.41 -16.55 5.12
N PRO A 21 -13.39 -16.00 5.80
CA PRO A 21 -12.03 -16.11 5.30
C PRO A 21 -11.72 -17.61 5.12
N PRO A 22 -11.04 -18.01 4.03
CA PRO A 22 -10.67 -19.41 3.86
C PRO A 22 -9.91 -19.85 5.11
N ARG A 23 -10.41 -20.91 5.76
CA ARG A 23 -9.76 -21.53 6.92
C ARG A 23 -8.33 -21.89 6.51
N GLN A 24 -7.36 -21.13 7.00
CA GLN A 24 -5.92 -21.36 6.78
C GLN A 24 -5.50 -22.80 7.13
N THR A 25 -6.26 -23.48 7.99
CA THR A 25 -6.01 -24.86 8.44
C THR A 25 -6.12 -25.91 7.34
N GLY A 26 -6.91 -25.68 6.28
CA GLY A 26 -7.05 -26.66 5.19
C GLY A 26 -5.89 -26.65 4.19
N ILE A 27 -5.26 -25.49 4.02
CA ILE A 27 -4.29 -25.26 2.95
C ILE A 27 -2.94 -25.95 3.24
N LEU A 28 -2.54 -26.00 4.51
CA LEU A 28 -1.28 -26.63 4.95
C LEU A 28 -1.45 -28.10 5.38
N ALA A 29 -2.69 -28.59 5.48
CA ALA A 29 -3.01 -29.91 6.03
C ALA A 29 -2.22 -31.09 5.45
N PRO A 30 -1.86 -31.14 4.15
CA PRO A 30 -1.01 -32.21 3.62
C PRO A 30 0.40 -32.20 4.24
N VAL A 31 1.03 -31.04 4.35
CA VAL A 31 2.39 -30.90 4.89
C VAL A 31 2.38 -31.03 6.41
N THR A 32 1.36 -30.52 7.09
CA THR A 32 1.19 -30.72 8.54
C THR A 32 1.12 -32.20 8.90
N ARG A 33 0.30 -32.98 8.20
CA ARG A 33 0.23 -34.43 8.44
C ARG A 33 1.57 -35.13 8.18
N ALA A 34 2.27 -34.78 7.11
CA ALA A 34 3.59 -35.36 6.83
C ALA A 34 4.65 -34.98 7.87
N ALA A 35 4.55 -33.78 8.45
CA ALA A 35 5.41 -33.33 9.55
C ALA A 35 5.11 -34.11 10.84
N ASP A 36 3.82 -34.28 11.17
CA ASP A 36 3.38 -35.08 12.31
C ASP A 36 3.82 -36.56 12.16
N ASP A 37 3.68 -37.13 10.96
CA ASP A 37 4.12 -38.50 10.64
C ASP A 37 5.64 -38.64 10.81
N TYR A 38 6.41 -37.62 10.42
CA TYR A 38 7.87 -37.60 10.59
C TYR A 38 8.27 -37.54 12.06
N GLU A 39 7.68 -36.65 12.86
CA GLU A 39 7.98 -36.56 14.30
C GLU A 39 7.61 -37.86 15.03
N GLN A 40 6.47 -38.46 14.71
CA GLN A 40 6.09 -39.77 15.24
C GLN A 40 7.09 -40.87 14.84
N ALA A 41 7.59 -40.84 13.60
CA ALA A 41 8.58 -41.80 13.13
C ALA A 41 9.91 -41.64 13.88
N ARG A 42 10.35 -40.41 14.17
CA ARG A 42 11.55 -40.13 14.97
C ARG A 42 11.46 -40.72 16.37
N GLU A 43 10.29 -40.65 17.00
CA GLU A 43 10.06 -41.21 18.33
C GLU A 43 9.99 -42.74 18.29
N ARG A 44 9.25 -43.30 17.32
CA ARG A 44 8.95 -44.73 17.26
C ARG A 44 10.09 -45.58 16.71
N TYR A 45 10.87 -45.05 15.80
CA TYR A 45 11.93 -45.75 15.08
C TYR A 45 13.31 -45.13 15.36
N ALA A 46 13.53 -44.64 16.58
CA ALA A 46 14.78 -43.98 16.98
C ALA A 46 16.03 -44.83 16.72
N ASP A 47 15.90 -46.16 16.80
CA ASP A 47 17.00 -47.11 16.58
C ASP A 47 17.19 -47.53 15.11
N ASP A 48 16.32 -47.09 14.19
CA ASP A 48 16.39 -47.37 12.76
C ASP A 48 16.42 -46.07 11.93
N PRO A 49 17.62 -45.50 11.72
CA PRO A 49 17.77 -44.24 10.98
C PRO A 49 17.23 -44.30 9.54
N ALA A 50 17.25 -45.48 8.90
CA ALA A 50 16.78 -45.61 7.53
C ALA A 50 15.26 -45.38 7.43
N ILE A 51 14.49 -45.83 8.43
CA ILE A 51 13.05 -45.56 8.50
C ILE A 51 12.81 -44.07 8.76
N VAL A 52 13.53 -43.46 9.71
CA VAL A 52 13.36 -42.03 10.01
C VAL A 52 13.68 -41.16 8.79
N ASP A 53 14.73 -41.48 8.05
CA ASP A 53 15.11 -40.76 6.84
C ASP A 53 14.10 -40.95 5.69
N LEU A 54 13.42 -42.09 5.59
CA LEU A 54 12.31 -42.27 4.64
C LEU A 54 11.17 -41.26 4.90
N TYR A 55 10.78 -41.06 6.16
CA TYR A 55 9.75 -40.09 6.51
C TYR A 55 10.22 -38.65 6.32
N ARG A 56 11.50 -38.37 6.61
CA ARG A 56 12.13 -37.08 6.33
C ARG A 56 12.04 -36.74 4.84
N GLU A 57 12.49 -37.64 3.98
CA GLU A 57 12.46 -37.44 2.52
C GLU A 57 11.02 -37.31 2.00
N ARG A 58 10.07 -38.07 2.55
CA ARG A 58 8.66 -37.93 2.20
C ARG A 58 8.10 -36.54 2.52
N LEU A 59 8.42 -35.97 3.68
CA LEU A 59 8.03 -34.61 4.04
C LEU A 59 8.65 -33.59 3.08
N VAL A 60 9.94 -33.73 2.79
CA VAL A 60 10.68 -32.85 1.87
C VAL A 60 10.06 -32.87 0.47
N GLU A 61 9.89 -34.06 -0.12
CA GLU A 61 9.34 -34.19 -1.48
C GLU A 61 7.90 -33.68 -1.58
N LEU A 62 7.07 -33.94 -0.56
CA LEU A 62 5.71 -33.43 -0.53
C LEU A 62 5.69 -31.90 -0.48
N ALA A 63 6.49 -31.29 0.39
CA ALA A 63 6.55 -29.84 0.53
C ALA A 63 7.04 -29.16 -0.75
N LEU A 64 8.08 -29.72 -1.39
CA LEU A 64 8.62 -29.22 -2.66
C LEU A 64 7.60 -29.32 -3.80
N THR A 65 6.95 -30.49 -3.93
CA THR A 65 5.96 -30.74 -4.99
C THR A 65 4.74 -29.84 -4.83
N LEU A 66 4.21 -29.73 -3.61
CA LEU A 66 3.06 -28.88 -3.34
C LEU A 66 3.40 -27.40 -3.56
N ALA A 67 4.56 -26.93 -3.08
CA ALA A 67 5.00 -25.57 -3.33
C ALA A 67 5.17 -25.28 -4.83
N GLN A 68 5.71 -26.22 -5.60
CA GLN A 68 5.83 -26.10 -7.06
C GLN A 68 4.45 -25.98 -7.73
N HIS A 69 3.50 -26.85 -7.37
CA HIS A 69 2.14 -26.80 -7.91
C HIS A 69 1.47 -25.45 -7.60
N ARG A 70 1.58 -24.99 -6.35
CA ARG A 70 1.02 -23.70 -5.91
C ARG A 70 1.63 -22.51 -6.65
N ARG A 71 2.93 -22.55 -6.96
CA ARG A 71 3.57 -21.55 -7.82
C ARG A 71 2.97 -21.54 -9.23
N GLN A 72 2.73 -22.71 -9.83
CA GLN A 72 2.11 -22.82 -11.15
C GLN A 72 0.67 -22.29 -11.19
N GLU A 73 -0.07 -22.44 -10.08
CA GLU A 73 -1.41 -21.86 -9.90
C GLU A 73 -1.39 -20.35 -9.60
N GLY A 74 -0.20 -19.74 -9.41
CA GLY A 74 -0.06 -18.34 -8.99
C GLY A 74 -0.31 -18.10 -7.51
N GLU A 75 -0.47 -19.15 -6.70
CA GLU A 75 -0.64 -19.10 -5.24
C GLU A 75 0.71 -18.95 -4.51
N TRP A 76 1.49 -17.93 -4.89
CA TRP A 76 2.85 -17.71 -4.40
C TRP A 76 2.97 -17.62 -2.88
N TYR A 77 2.01 -16.98 -2.21
CA TYR A 77 1.98 -16.88 -0.75
C TYR A 77 1.81 -18.25 -0.08
N VAL A 78 0.95 -19.10 -0.66
CA VAL A 78 0.70 -20.46 -0.16
C VAL A 78 1.92 -21.34 -0.38
N ALA A 79 2.56 -21.24 -1.53
CA ALA A 79 3.81 -21.95 -1.81
C ALA A 79 4.89 -21.62 -0.78
N GLU A 80 5.08 -20.34 -0.47
CA GLU A 80 6.04 -19.89 0.56
C GLU A 80 5.68 -20.45 1.94
N ARG A 81 4.41 -20.36 2.37
CA ARG A 81 3.95 -20.88 3.66
C ARG A 81 4.12 -22.38 3.79
N THR A 82 3.94 -23.11 2.69
CA THR A 82 4.17 -24.56 2.62
C THR A 82 5.62 -24.91 2.95
N LEU A 83 6.58 -24.16 2.37
CA LEU A 83 8.02 -24.37 2.59
C LEU A 83 8.45 -23.95 4.00
N HIS A 84 7.98 -22.80 4.49
CA HIS A 84 8.23 -22.38 5.88
C HIS A 84 7.71 -23.41 6.89
N HIS A 85 6.56 -24.02 6.63
CA HIS A 85 6.01 -25.02 7.53
C HIS A 85 6.89 -26.27 7.59
N ALA A 86 7.37 -26.77 6.45
CA ALA A 86 8.30 -27.90 6.43
C ALA A 86 9.66 -27.55 7.08
N LEU A 87 10.17 -26.33 6.88
CA LEU A 87 11.42 -25.85 7.50
C LEU A 87 11.31 -25.65 9.02
N ALA A 88 10.11 -25.41 9.54
CA ALA A 88 9.90 -25.36 10.99
C ALA A 88 10.15 -26.73 11.63
N THR A 89 9.80 -27.83 10.94
CA THR A 89 10.06 -29.21 11.36
C THR A 89 11.49 -29.65 11.00
N LEU A 90 12.03 -29.18 9.88
CA LEU A 90 13.37 -29.50 9.38
C LEU A 90 14.26 -28.23 9.20
N PRO A 91 14.71 -27.59 10.29
CA PRO A 91 15.57 -26.42 10.19
C PRO A 91 16.89 -26.73 9.47
N GLY A 92 17.36 -25.81 8.61
CA GLY A 92 18.63 -25.95 7.89
C GLY A 92 18.60 -26.92 6.70
N HIS A 93 17.42 -27.42 6.31
CA HIS A 93 17.32 -28.37 5.20
C HIS A 93 17.53 -27.69 3.83
N THR A 94 18.71 -27.90 3.24
CA THR A 94 19.22 -27.15 2.07
C THR A 94 18.25 -27.11 0.89
N ARG A 95 17.61 -28.23 0.50
CA ARG A 95 16.67 -28.24 -0.64
C ARG A 95 15.43 -27.38 -0.39
N LEU A 96 14.95 -27.33 0.85
CA LEU A 96 13.77 -26.55 1.23
C LEU A 96 14.13 -25.06 1.32
N GLU A 97 15.30 -24.72 1.84
CA GLU A 97 15.81 -23.35 1.87
C GLU A 97 16.00 -22.78 0.46
N GLN A 98 16.64 -23.54 -0.43
CA GLN A 98 16.80 -23.16 -1.84
C GLN A 98 15.44 -22.95 -2.53
N ALA A 99 14.49 -23.85 -2.32
CA ALA A 99 13.15 -23.71 -2.88
C ALA A 99 12.41 -22.49 -2.32
N LEU A 100 12.59 -22.18 -1.03
CA LEU A 100 11.99 -21.02 -0.38
C LEU A 100 12.58 -19.72 -0.94
N GLU A 101 13.90 -19.64 -1.07
CA GLU A 101 14.58 -18.49 -1.66
C GLU A 101 14.09 -18.23 -3.09
N GLN A 102 14.08 -19.26 -3.94
CA GLN A 102 13.56 -19.17 -5.31
C GLN A 102 12.10 -18.74 -5.35
N THR A 103 11.26 -19.27 -4.46
CA THR A 103 9.84 -18.90 -4.35
C THR A 103 9.69 -17.44 -3.95
N ASN A 104 10.49 -16.96 -3.00
CA ASN A 104 10.48 -15.57 -2.54
C ASN A 104 10.90 -14.60 -3.64
N LEU A 105 11.98 -14.90 -4.36
CA LEU A 105 12.44 -14.09 -5.49
C LEU A 105 11.37 -14.01 -6.59
N ALA A 106 10.79 -15.15 -6.97
CA ALA A 106 9.72 -15.19 -7.98
C ALA A 106 8.48 -14.43 -7.52
N ARG A 107 8.03 -14.61 -6.26
CA ARG A 107 6.90 -13.89 -5.68
C ARG A 107 7.13 -12.38 -5.69
N GLN A 108 8.32 -11.92 -5.29
CA GLN A 108 8.67 -10.50 -5.29
C GLN A 108 8.65 -9.91 -6.71
N ALA A 109 9.16 -10.65 -7.70
CA ALA A 109 9.12 -10.23 -9.09
C ALA A 109 7.68 -10.07 -9.59
N GLN A 110 6.81 -11.04 -9.31
CA GLN A 110 5.39 -11.02 -9.67
C GLN A 110 4.63 -9.89 -8.96
N LEU A 111 4.83 -9.73 -7.65
CA LEU A 111 4.22 -8.63 -6.89
C LEU A 111 4.64 -7.27 -7.45
N GLN A 112 5.90 -7.11 -7.83
CA GLN A 112 6.38 -5.88 -8.44
C GLN A 112 5.74 -5.64 -9.82
N GLN A 113 5.54 -6.67 -10.64
CA GLN A 113 4.83 -6.54 -11.91
C GLN A 113 3.38 -6.07 -11.70
N VAL A 114 2.66 -6.65 -10.74
CA VAL A 114 1.29 -6.23 -10.40
C VAL A 114 1.26 -4.79 -9.89
N ARG A 115 2.25 -4.38 -9.07
CA ARG A 115 2.39 -2.99 -8.61
C ARG A 115 2.64 -2.02 -9.77
N ASP A 116 3.49 -2.38 -10.72
CA ASP A 116 3.77 -1.56 -11.90
C ASP A 116 2.53 -1.43 -12.80
N GLN A 117 1.74 -2.49 -12.95
CA GLN A 117 0.45 -2.44 -13.66
C GLN A 117 -0.57 -1.53 -12.94
N ALA A 118 -0.67 -1.64 -11.61
CA ALA A 118 -1.55 -0.80 -10.81
C ALA A 118 -1.16 0.69 -10.90
N LEU A 119 0.15 0.98 -10.90
CA LEU A 119 0.68 2.32 -11.06
C LEU A 119 0.30 2.93 -12.43
N ALA A 120 0.45 2.15 -13.51
CA ALA A 120 0.05 2.58 -14.85
C ALA A 120 -1.47 2.85 -14.93
N ALA A 121 -2.29 1.97 -14.34
CA ALA A 121 -3.73 2.15 -14.29
C ALA A 121 -4.15 3.39 -13.48
N GLU A 122 -3.49 3.68 -12.35
CA GLU A 122 -3.75 4.90 -11.57
C GLU A 122 -3.46 6.16 -12.40
N ALA A 123 -2.35 6.18 -13.14
CA ALA A 123 -1.97 7.30 -13.98
C ALA A 123 -2.97 7.54 -15.11
N GLU A 124 -3.43 6.48 -15.78
CA GLU A 124 -4.49 6.55 -16.80
C GLU A 124 -5.78 7.14 -16.24
N TYR A 125 -6.22 6.64 -15.08
CA TYR A 125 -7.40 7.17 -14.40
C TYR A 125 -7.26 8.67 -14.09
N ARG A 126 -6.09 9.10 -13.58
CA ARG A 126 -5.83 10.50 -13.22
C ARG A 126 -5.72 11.41 -14.44
N LEU A 127 -5.17 10.92 -15.55
CA LEU A 127 -5.16 11.62 -16.83
C LEU A 127 -6.58 11.81 -17.39
N ALA A 128 -7.38 10.76 -17.37
CA ALA A 128 -8.79 10.84 -17.74
C ALA A 128 -9.53 11.85 -16.84
N ARG A 129 -9.32 11.77 -15.53
CA ARG A 129 -9.90 12.71 -14.56
C ARG A 129 -9.49 14.16 -14.82
N ARG A 130 -8.23 14.42 -15.20
CA ARG A 130 -7.75 15.75 -15.58
C ARG A 130 -8.57 16.29 -16.76
N SER A 131 -8.77 15.49 -17.80
CA SER A 131 -9.54 15.90 -18.98
C SER A 131 -11.00 16.22 -18.63
N THR A 132 -11.64 15.40 -17.81
CA THR A 132 -13.02 15.64 -17.36
C THR A 132 -13.14 16.89 -16.50
N LEU A 133 -12.20 17.13 -15.59
CA LEU A 133 -12.19 18.34 -14.77
C LEU A 133 -11.96 19.60 -15.61
N GLN A 134 -11.10 19.53 -16.65
CA GLN A 134 -10.89 20.63 -17.58
C GLN A 134 -12.14 20.97 -18.38
N GLU A 135 -12.90 19.96 -18.81
CA GLU A 135 -14.16 20.18 -19.52
C GLU A 135 -15.22 20.79 -18.58
N GLN A 136 -15.29 20.32 -17.33
CA GLN A 136 -16.16 20.93 -16.32
C GLN A 136 -15.83 22.43 -16.12
N THR A 137 -14.55 22.81 -16.08
CA THR A 137 -14.13 24.22 -15.99
C THR A 137 -14.72 25.10 -17.10
N ARG A 138 -15.01 24.54 -18.29
CA ARG A 138 -15.57 25.27 -19.43
C ARG A 138 -17.09 25.43 -19.36
N LEU A 139 -17.76 24.61 -18.54
CA LEU A 139 -19.22 24.47 -18.52
C LEU A 139 -19.88 25.07 -17.27
N GLN A 140 -19.12 25.40 -16.23
CA GLN A 140 -19.65 25.93 -14.96
C GLN A 140 -18.81 27.10 -14.44
N GLU A 141 -19.42 27.95 -13.61
CA GLU A 141 -18.70 29.00 -12.88
C GLU A 141 -17.67 28.35 -11.94
N GLN A 142 -16.44 28.88 -11.93
CA GLN A 142 -15.35 28.32 -11.14
C GLN A 142 -15.61 28.54 -9.65
N ASP A 143 -15.74 27.44 -8.91
CA ASP A 143 -15.81 27.44 -7.45
C ASP A 143 -14.52 26.92 -6.82
N TYR A 144 -14.34 27.24 -5.54
CA TYR A 144 -13.15 26.86 -4.78
C TYR A 144 -12.94 25.32 -4.72
N LEU A 145 -14.03 24.54 -4.63
CA LEU A 145 -13.95 23.08 -4.56
C LEU A 145 -13.52 22.49 -5.90
N HIS A 146 -13.89 23.12 -7.01
CA HIS A 146 -13.45 22.80 -8.36
C HIS A 146 -11.97 23.06 -8.52
N ASP A 147 -11.49 24.25 -8.16
CA ASP A 147 -10.07 24.60 -8.21
C ASP A 147 -9.23 23.64 -7.35
N TRP A 148 -9.71 23.29 -6.16
CA TRP A 148 -9.06 22.30 -5.32
C TRP A 148 -9.04 20.90 -5.97
N ARG A 149 -10.15 20.43 -6.57
CA ARG A 149 -10.19 19.13 -7.26
C ARG A 149 -9.21 19.09 -8.43
N VAL A 150 -9.13 20.18 -9.21
CA VAL A 150 -8.19 20.34 -10.32
C VAL A 150 -6.75 20.29 -9.80
N ASN A 151 -6.42 21.11 -8.81
CA ASN A 151 -5.07 21.19 -8.25
C ASN A 151 -4.65 19.88 -7.58
N ARG A 152 -5.52 19.26 -6.77
CA ARG A 152 -5.25 17.97 -6.13
C ARG A 152 -5.05 16.86 -7.16
N ASN A 153 -5.86 16.82 -8.22
CA ASN A 153 -5.65 15.86 -9.30
C ASN A 153 -4.32 16.13 -10.03
N ALA A 154 -3.99 17.39 -10.30
CA ALA A 154 -2.73 17.78 -10.94
C ALA A 154 -1.51 17.39 -10.10
N SER A 155 -1.47 17.74 -8.81
CA SER A 155 -0.35 17.39 -7.93
C SER A 155 -0.20 15.89 -7.74
N ARG A 156 -1.31 15.17 -7.60
CA ARG A 156 -1.26 13.71 -7.49
C ARG A 156 -0.86 13.04 -8.81
N LEU A 157 -1.24 13.60 -9.95
CA LEU A 157 -0.80 13.12 -11.26
C LEU A 157 0.69 13.38 -11.45
N ASP A 158 1.18 14.57 -11.09
CA ASP A 158 2.60 14.93 -11.17
C ASP A 158 3.48 14.03 -10.31
N ALA A 159 3.01 13.66 -9.11
CA ALA A 159 3.71 12.73 -8.22
C ALA A 159 3.90 11.31 -8.81
N LEU A 160 3.15 10.93 -9.86
CA LEU A 160 3.29 9.63 -10.52
C LEU A 160 4.39 9.61 -11.59
N ALA A 161 4.90 10.77 -12.04
CA ALA A 161 5.85 10.83 -13.14
C ALA A 161 7.15 10.06 -12.86
N GLU A 162 7.76 10.28 -11.69
CA GLU A 162 8.99 9.60 -11.28
C GLU A 162 8.78 8.09 -11.05
N PRO A 163 7.76 7.64 -10.29
CA PRO A 163 7.41 6.24 -10.20
C PRO A 163 7.20 5.56 -11.56
N LEU A 164 6.54 6.21 -12.52
CA LEU A 164 6.29 5.67 -13.85
C LEU A 164 7.56 5.53 -14.68
N ARG A 165 8.47 6.52 -14.63
CA ARG A 165 9.79 6.40 -15.26
C ARG A 165 10.59 5.24 -14.66
N ASN A 166 10.54 5.09 -13.33
CA ASN A 166 11.18 3.96 -12.65
C ASN A 166 10.52 2.61 -12.97
N CYS A 167 9.19 2.57 -13.15
CA CYS A 167 8.48 1.41 -13.69
C CYS A 167 9.03 1.04 -15.07
N ALA A 168 9.16 2.02 -15.97
CA ALA A 168 9.68 1.78 -17.31
C ALA A 168 11.09 1.17 -17.26
N ARG A 169 12.01 1.77 -16.49
CA ARG A 169 13.38 1.27 -16.31
C ARG A 169 13.43 -0.16 -15.77
N ARG A 170 12.70 -0.48 -14.69
CA ARG A 170 12.65 -1.84 -14.14
C ARG A 170 12.09 -2.86 -15.13
N ASN A 171 11.09 -2.48 -15.92
CA ASN A 171 10.50 -3.38 -16.90
C ASN A 171 11.39 -3.56 -18.15
N LEU A 172 12.23 -2.57 -18.49
CA LEU A 172 13.31 -2.74 -19.47
C LEU A 172 14.32 -3.80 -19.02
N GLU A 173 14.78 -3.74 -17.78
CA GLU A 173 15.74 -4.70 -17.20
C GLU A 173 15.18 -6.13 -17.23
N ARG A 174 13.86 -6.27 -17.03
CA ARG A 174 13.15 -7.56 -17.02
C ARG A 174 12.64 -8.01 -18.40
N ASN A 175 12.98 -7.28 -19.47
CA ASN A 175 12.50 -7.53 -20.83
C ASN A 175 10.96 -7.52 -20.98
N ALA A 176 10.25 -6.85 -20.07
CA ALA A 176 8.80 -6.66 -20.10
C ALA A 176 8.47 -5.39 -20.92
N LEU A 177 8.83 -5.40 -22.21
CA LEU A 177 8.90 -4.21 -23.05
C LEU A 177 7.56 -3.47 -23.19
N VAL A 178 6.44 -4.21 -23.29
CA VAL A 178 5.08 -3.62 -23.39
C VAL A 178 4.73 -2.79 -22.16
N LEU A 179 5.01 -3.32 -20.96
CA LEU A 179 4.73 -2.58 -19.72
C LEU A 179 5.72 -1.43 -19.55
N ALA A 180 6.97 -1.60 -19.97
CA ALA A 180 7.97 -0.54 -19.96
C ALA A 180 7.53 0.65 -20.82
N GLU A 181 7.12 0.39 -22.06
CA GLU A 181 6.62 1.41 -22.99
C GLU A 181 5.38 2.10 -22.44
N ARG A 182 4.40 1.34 -21.94
CA ARG A 182 3.18 1.90 -21.34
C ARG A 182 3.50 2.86 -20.19
N CYS A 183 4.35 2.45 -19.24
CA CYS A 183 4.77 3.30 -18.13
C CYS A 183 5.50 4.57 -18.64
N LEU A 184 6.33 4.46 -19.66
CA LEU A 184 7.09 5.56 -20.23
C LEU A 184 6.20 6.61 -20.92
N VAL A 185 5.24 6.16 -21.74
CA VAL A 185 4.25 7.03 -22.41
C VAL A 185 3.41 7.79 -21.38
N LEU A 186 3.05 7.14 -20.26
CA LEU A 186 2.31 7.81 -19.19
C LEU A 186 3.17 8.85 -18.48
N ALA A 187 4.43 8.57 -18.19
CA ALA A 187 5.36 9.55 -17.61
C ALA A 187 5.55 10.78 -18.52
N GLU A 188 5.69 10.56 -19.83
CA GLU A 188 5.78 11.64 -20.83
C GLU A 188 4.53 12.51 -20.85
N ARG A 189 3.34 11.91 -20.84
CA ARG A 189 2.06 12.68 -20.84
C ARG A 189 1.90 13.57 -19.61
N ILE A 190 2.65 13.30 -18.55
CA ILE A 190 2.63 14.06 -17.30
C ILE A 190 3.66 15.20 -17.31
N ARG A 191 4.92 14.92 -17.65
CA ARG A 191 6.05 15.89 -17.55
C ARG A 191 6.75 16.24 -18.86
N GLY A 192 6.31 15.69 -19.98
CA GLY A 192 6.85 15.94 -21.32
C GLY A 192 8.00 15.02 -21.72
N GLU A 193 8.42 15.16 -22.98
CA GLU A 193 9.44 14.32 -23.61
C GLU A 193 10.82 14.41 -22.95
N ALA A 194 11.26 15.62 -22.59
CA ALA A 194 12.57 15.83 -21.96
C ALA A 194 12.75 15.03 -20.65
N PHE A 195 11.65 14.80 -19.91
CA PHE A 195 11.68 14.06 -18.65
C PHE A 195 11.96 12.55 -18.84
N VAL A 196 11.56 12.00 -19.99
CA VAL A 196 11.62 10.56 -20.29
C VAL A 196 12.71 10.19 -21.29
N GLN A 197 13.47 11.17 -21.78
CA GLN A 197 14.35 11.02 -22.94
C GLN A 197 15.42 9.94 -22.74
N ASP A 198 16.01 9.86 -21.55
CA ASP A 198 17.02 8.85 -21.20
C ASP A 198 16.48 7.42 -21.31
N THR A 199 15.30 7.20 -20.75
CA THR A 199 14.63 5.91 -20.68
C THR A 199 14.04 5.54 -22.03
N ARG A 200 13.62 6.53 -22.84
CA ARG A 200 13.20 6.36 -24.24
C ARG A 200 14.34 5.86 -25.10
N GLN A 201 15.53 6.45 -25.00
CA GLN A 201 16.71 5.98 -25.72
C GLN A 201 17.08 4.55 -25.32
N ALA A 202 17.01 4.22 -24.02
CA ALA A 202 17.25 2.86 -23.54
C ALA A 202 16.24 1.83 -24.08
N LEU A 203 14.95 2.19 -24.17
CA LEU A 203 13.91 1.34 -24.76
C LEU A 203 14.14 1.15 -26.27
N GLN A 204 14.45 2.22 -27.00
CA GLN A 204 14.74 2.16 -28.45
C GLN A 204 15.96 1.27 -28.72
N ALA A 205 17.05 1.43 -27.98
CA ALA A 205 18.24 0.57 -28.09
C ALA A 205 17.96 -0.92 -27.83
N ARG A 206 16.88 -1.26 -27.11
CA ARG A 206 16.43 -2.65 -26.89
C ARG A 206 15.54 -3.18 -28.01
N LEU A 207 14.79 -2.30 -28.69
CA LEU A 207 13.85 -2.65 -29.75
C LEU A 207 14.51 -2.72 -31.14
N THR A 208 15.61 -2.01 -31.34
CA THR A 208 16.37 -2.00 -32.61
C THR A 208 17.82 -2.45 -32.39
N PRO A 209 18.38 -3.38 -33.20
CA PRO A 209 19.83 -3.58 -33.28
C PRO A 209 20.51 -2.28 -33.76
N PRO A 210 21.79 -2.04 -33.42
CA PRO A 210 22.33 -0.69 -33.41
C PRO A 210 22.54 -0.14 -34.83
N GLU A 211 21.80 0.92 -35.16
CA GLU A 211 22.29 1.97 -36.02
C GLU A 211 22.14 3.33 -35.33
N GLN A 212 23.14 4.15 -35.58
CA GLN A 212 23.53 5.36 -34.87
C GLN A 212 22.50 6.49 -35.09
N SER A 213 22.42 7.45 -34.15
CA SER A 213 22.70 8.88 -34.41
C SER A 213 22.26 9.84 -33.27
N THR A 214 23.26 10.55 -32.74
CA THR A 214 23.41 12.00 -32.41
C THR A 214 22.24 12.95 -32.00
N THR A 215 22.47 13.59 -30.84
CA THR A 215 22.36 15.03 -30.45
C THR A 215 21.01 15.79 -30.49
N VAL A 216 20.64 16.48 -29.38
CA VAL A 216 20.86 17.92 -29.03
C VAL A 216 19.99 18.26 -27.79
N ALA A 217 20.50 19.03 -26.82
CA ALA A 217 19.67 19.70 -25.80
C ALA A 217 20.26 21.06 -25.39
N GLY A 218 19.41 22.09 -25.38
CA GLY A 218 19.73 23.46 -24.96
C GLY A 218 18.77 23.99 -23.89
N ALA A 219 19.40 24.71 -22.95
CA ALA A 219 19.00 25.87 -22.12
C ALA A 219 17.66 25.98 -21.35
N ASP A 220 17.83 26.27 -20.05
CA ASP A 220 16.87 26.78 -19.03
C ASP A 220 16.32 28.20 -19.31
N PRO A 221 15.27 28.64 -18.58
CA PRO A 221 15.50 29.75 -17.63
C PRO A 221 14.72 29.74 -16.28
N ARG A 222 15.34 30.39 -15.28
CA ARG A 222 14.80 30.77 -13.95
C ARG A 222 13.82 31.97 -14.00
N PRO A 223 12.98 32.17 -12.96
CA PRO A 223 12.26 33.43 -12.73
C PRO A 223 12.71 34.22 -11.47
N THR A 224 12.46 35.53 -11.47
CA THR A 224 12.56 36.48 -10.33
C THR A 224 11.19 37.10 -9.99
N PRO A 225 10.96 37.64 -8.76
CA PRO A 225 9.65 38.08 -8.27
C PRO A 225 9.50 39.62 -8.17
N PRO A 226 8.26 40.16 -8.02
CA PRO A 226 8.06 41.55 -7.61
C PRO A 226 7.37 41.73 -6.24
N ALA A 227 7.53 42.94 -5.69
CA ALA A 227 7.20 43.35 -4.33
C ALA A 227 5.86 44.11 -4.17
N ARG A 228 5.26 43.88 -2.99
CA ARG A 228 4.36 44.67 -2.11
C ARG A 228 3.55 45.87 -2.66
N ASN A 229 2.22 45.68 -2.68
CA ASN A 229 1.29 46.43 -1.81
C ASN A 229 0.04 45.57 -1.49
N ASN A 230 -0.61 45.78 -0.32
CA ASN A 230 -1.80 45.08 0.27
C ASN A 230 -1.54 43.94 1.26
N ASN A 231 -1.29 44.25 2.54
CA ASN A 231 -1.11 43.22 3.60
C ASN A 231 -2.28 42.21 3.71
N ARG A 232 -3.53 42.63 3.50
CA ARG A 232 -4.70 41.73 3.62
C ARG A 232 -4.86 40.80 2.42
N LYS A 233 -4.68 41.31 1.19
CA LYS A 233 -4.71 40.50 -0.04
C LYS A 233 -3.47 39.60 -0.16
N ALA A 234 -2.30 40.07 0.30
CA ALA A 234 -1.08 39.28 0.36
C ALA A 234 -1.23 38.14 1.38
N LYS A 235 -1.76 38.41 2.58
CA LYS A 235 -2.06 37.37 3.57
C LYS A 235 -3.10 36.38 3.05
N GLU A 236 -4.14 36.85 2.35
CA GLU A 236 -5.11 35.97 1.70
C GLU A 236 -4.46 35.06 0.63
N ALA A 237 -3.60 35.61 -0.22
CA ALA A 237 -2.87 34.84 -1.24
C ALA A 237 -1.89 33.85 -0.60
N GLU A 238 -1.20 34.24 0.48
CA GLU A 238 -0.30 33.39 1.24
C GLU A 238 -1.06 32.24 1.90
N LEU A 239 -2.17 32.52 2.59
CA LEU A 239 -3.03 31.50 3.19
C LEU A 239 -3.58 30.55 2.11
N ARG A 240 -3.97 31.06 0.94
CA ARG A 240 -4.37 30.19 -0.18
C ARG A 240 -3.26 29.28 -0.67
N ALA A 241 -2.04 29.81 -0.82
CA ALA A 241 -0.89 29.02 -1.23
C ALA A 241 -0.53 27.98 -0.16
N GLY A 242 -0.56 28.35 1.13
CA GLY A 242 -0.38 27.46 2.27
C GLY A 242 -1.40 26.33 2.30
N LEU A 243 -2.69 26.67 2.14
CA LEU A 243 -3.79 25.71 2.10
C LEU A 243 -3.60 24.71 0.97
N THR A 244 -3.24 25.19 -0.22
CA THR A 244 -2.96 24.34 -1.37
C THR A 244 -1.82 23.37 -1.07
N ARG A 245 -0.72 23.85 -0.48
CA ARG A 245 0.42 23.00 -0.07
C ARG A 245 0.01 21.95 0.97
N ALA A 246 -0.71 22.35 2.02
CA ALA A 246 -1.17 21.46 3.07
C ALA A 246 -2.07 20.34 2.52
N MET A 247 -3.03 20.71 1.69
CA MET A 247 -3.96 19.75 1.07
C MET A 247 -3.28 18.82 0.07
N ASN A 248 -2.23 19.28 -0.62
CA ASN A 248 -1.42 18.45 -1.52
C ASN A 248 -0.52 17.48 -0.76
N ALA A 249 0.04 17.91 0.38
CA ALA A 249 0.83 17.07 1.27
C ALA A 249 -0.03 16.06 2.05
N GLY A 250 -1.36 16.22 2.06
CA GLY A 250 -2.25 15.43 2.90
C GLY A 250 -2.22 15.84 4.37
N ASP A 251 -1.64 17.00 4.68
CA ASP A 251 -1.61 17.58 6.02
C ASP A 251 -2.97 18.22 6.31
N LEU A 252 -3.89 17.37 6.78
CA LEU A 252 -5.27 17.77 7.03
C LEU A 252 -5.38 18.74 8.21
N SER A 253 -4.54 18.60 9.24
CA SER A 253 -4.53 19.49 10.41
C SER A 253 -4.15 20.91 10.02
N HIS A 254 -3.07 21.05 9.26
CA HIS A 254 -2.62 22.35 8.78
C HIS A 254 -3.61 22.96 7.77
N ALA A 255 -4.21 22.13 6.90
CA ALA A 255 -5.27 22.59 6.00
C ALA A 255 -6.51 23.11 6.74
N ARG A 256 -6.92 22.43 7.82
CA ARG A 256 -8.02 22.88 8.70
C ARG A 256 -7.68 24.22 9.36
N ALA A 257 -6.47 24.36 9.93
CA ALA A 257 -6.03 25.59 10.58
C ALA A 257 -6.04 26.79 9.61
N ILE A 258 -5.47 26.63 8.42
CA ILE A 258 -5.46 27.70 7.40
C ILE A 258 -6.88 28.03 6.92
N THR A 259 -7.76 27.04 6.81
CA THR A 259 -9.17 27.28 6.47
C THR A 259 -9.86 28.13 7.53
N HIS A 260 -9.56 27.90 8.82
CA HIS A 260 -10.05 28.75 9.90
C HIS A 260 -9.53 30.19 9.79
N GLU A 261 -8.23 30.38 9.57
CA GLU A 261 -7.64 31.72 9.35
C GLU A 261 -8.27 32.45 8.15
N LEU A 262 -8.60 31.72 7.07
CA LEU A 262 -9.30 32.30 5.92
C LEU A 262 -10.74 32.72 6.24
N ILE A 263 -11.45 31.96 7.08
CA ILE A 263 -12.79 32.30 7.56
C ILE A 263 -12.74 33.54 8.45
N GLU A 264 -11.77 33.64 9.36
CA GLU A 264 -11.57 34.84 10.18
C GLU A 264 -11.27 36.07 9.32
N LEU A 265 -10.46 35.91 8.26
CA LEU A 265 -10.07 37.01 7.39
C LEU A 265 -11.22 37.51 6.50
N LYS A 266 -12.00 36.60 5.90
CA LYS A 266 -13.01 36.93 4.87
C LYS A 266 -14.45 36.84 5.33
N GLY A 267 -14.70 36.33 6.53
CA GLY A 267 -16.01 35.85 6.94
C GLY A 267 -16.31 34.48 6.34
N GLN A 268 -17.26 33.78 6.97
CA GLN A 268 -17.64 32.44 6.53
C GLN A 268 -18.46 32.51 5.24
N THR A 269 -17.81 32.21 4.11
CA THR A 269 -18.50 32.04 2.82
C THR A 269 -19.05 30.62 2.67
N PRO A 270 -20.05 30.38 1.80
CA PRO A 270 -20.54 29.02 1.53
C PRO A 270 -19.42 28.06 1.14
N GLN A 271 -18.46 28.52 0.32
CA GLN A 271 -17.33 27.72 -0.14
C GLN A 271 -16.38 27.32 1.00
N LEU A 272 -16.05 28.26 1.89
CA LEU A 272 -15.20 27.97 3.04
C LEU A 272 -15.90 27.06 4.05
N ARG A 273 -17.23 27.19 4.19
CA ARG A 273 -18.05 26.28 5.01
C ARG A 273 -18.05 24.85 4.46
N ASP A 274 -18.17 24.70 3.14
CA ASP A 274 -18.16 23.38 2.49
C ASP A 274 -16.78 22.73 2.55
N LEU A 275 -15.73 23.52 2.36
CA LEU A 275 -14.35 23.07 2.55
C LEU A 275 -14.10 22.60 3.98
N GLN A 276 -14.49 23.41 4.96
CA GLN A 276 -14.33 23.07 6.38
C GLN A 276 -15.03 21.73 6.68
N ARG A 277 -16.29 21.56 6.28
CA ARG A 277 -17.02 20.28 6.43
C ARG A 277 -16.32 19.11 5.75
N SER A 278 -15.77 19.32 4.56
CA SER A 278 -15.05 18.29 3.81
C SER A 278 -13.74 17.88 4.50
N LEU A 279 -13.00 18.85 5.03
CA LEU A 279 -11.79 18.61 5.82
C LEU A 279 -12.13 17.87 7.12
N ASP A 280 -13.19 18.28 7.81
CA ASP A 280 -13.63 17.63 9.05
C ASP A 280 -14.03 16.19 8.83
N THR A 281 -14.76 15.92 7.73
CA THR A 281 -15.11 14.55 7.34
C THR A 281 -13.86 13.72 7.03
N ALA A 282 -12.91 14.27 6.26
CA ALA A 282 -11.69 13.56 5.89
C ALA A 282 -10.82 13.25 7.12
N ILE A 283 -10.73 14.20 8.06
CA ILE A 283 -10.01 14.02 9.32
C ILE A 283 -10.67 12.94 10.17
N GLN A 284 -12.01 12.94 10.28
CA GLN A 284 -12.71 11.90 11.03
C GLN A 284 -12.46 10.50 10.43
N VAL A 285 -12.52 10.36 9.11
CA VAL A 285 -12.21 9.08 8.43
C VAL A 285 -10.78 8.63 8.71
N GLN A 286 -9.82 9.57 8.72
CA GLN A 286 -8.42 9.27 9.03
C GLN A 286 -8.25 8.85 10.50
N ILE A 287 -8.90 9.55 11.44
CA ILE A 287 -8.93 9.21 12.86
C ILE A 287 -9.50 7.80 13.07
N ASP A 288 -10.64 7.48 12.45
CA ASP A 288 -11.26 6.16 12.54
C ASP A 288 -10.32 5.06 11.99
N SER A 289 -9.60 5.34 10.90
CA SER A 289 -8.63 4.42 10.32
C SER A 289 -7.42 4.21 11.23
N LEU A 290 -6.90 5.28 11.84
CA LEU A 290 -5.78 5.21 12.78
C LEU A 290 -6.16 4.45 14.05
N HIS A 291 -7.36 4.68 14.61
CA HIS A 291 -7.87 3.89 15.73
C HIS A 291 -7.95 2.40 15.40
N LYS A 292 -8.46 2.04 14.22
CA LYS A 292 -8.52 0.63 13.77
C LYS A 292 -7.12 0.03 13.64
N LEU A 293 -6.19 0.75 13.03
CA LEU A 293 -4.80 0.33 12.87
C LEU A 293 -4.12 0.12 14.23
N ALA A 294 -4.24 1.09 15.13
CA ALA A 294 -3.67 1.04 16.46
C ALA A 294 -4.22 -0.14 17.28
N ASN A 295 -5.54 -0.37 17.22
CA ASN A 295 -6.18 -1.51 17.88
C ASN A 295 -5.68 -2.85 17.34
N GLU A 296 -5.41 -2.95 16.03
CA GLU A 296 -4.83 -4.14 15.44
C GLU A 296 -3.39 -4.37 15.90
N HIS A 297 -2.55 -3.33 15.90
CA HIS A 297 -1.21 -3.41 16.48
C HIS A 297 -1.25 -3.85 17.95
N TYR A 298 -2.17 -3.29 18.73
CA TYR A 298 -2.33 -3.64 20.14
C TYR A 298 -2.70 -5.12 20.33
N ARG A 299 -3.63 -5.66 19.52
CA ARG A 299 -3.99 -7.09 19.53
C ARG A 299 -2.83 -8.00 19.16
N LEU A 300 -1.98 -7.55 18.23
CA LEU A 300 -0.76 -8.24 17.82
C LEU A 300 0.42 -8.02 18.80
N GLN A 301 0.16 -7.44 19.97
CA GLN A 301 1.16 -7.14 21.01
C GLN A 301 2.29 -6.19 20.55
N ARG A 302 2.05 -5.45 19.47
CA ARG A 302 2.92 -4.41 18.92
C ARG A 302 2.62 -3.07 19.59
N TYR A 303 2.92 -2.98 20.89
CA TYR A 303 2.45 -1.89 21.73
C TYR A 303 3.05 -0.53 21.37
N GLN A 304 4.30 -0.49 20.89
CA GLN A 304 4.95 0.74 20.47
C GLN A 304 4.30 1.31 19.20
N GLU A 305 4.01 0.44 18.23
CA GLU A 305 3.33 0.81 16.99
C GLU A 305 1.87 1.21 17.24
N ALA A 306 1.19 0.53 18.17
CA ALA A 306 -0.14 0.93 18.62
C ALA A 306 -0.15 2.34 19.23
N LYS A 307 0.80 2.61 20.14
CA LYS A 307 0.98 3.94 20.73
C LYS A 307 1.24 5.00 19.66
N SER A 308 2.17 4.75 18.75
CA SER A 308 2.51 5.69 17.67
C SER A 308 1.28 6.03 16.81
N ALA A 309 0.45 5.03 16.47
CA ALA A 309 -0.77 5.27 15.70
C ALA A 309 -1.81 6.11 16.46
N TRP A 310 -1.95 5.95 17.78
CA TRP A 310 -2.80 6.83 18.61
C TRP A 310 -2.21 8.23 18.79
N GLU A 311 -0.89 8.40 18.81
CA GLU A 311 -0.25 9.72 18.82
C GLU A 311 -0.56 10.50 17.52
N GLU A 312 -0.63 9.81 16.37
CA GLU A 312 -1.08 10.42 15.12
C GLU A 312 -2.56 10.84 15.17
N VAL A 313 -3.42 10.14 15.94
CA VAL A 313 -4.79 10.60 16.20
C VAL A 313 -4.76 11.95 16.93
N LEU A 314 -3.93 12.09 17.97
CA LEU A 314 -3.83 13.34 18.74
C LEU A 314 -3.26 14.52 17.94
N LYS A 315 -2.53 14.27 16.85
CA LYS A 315 -2.13 15.34 15.90
C LYS A 315 -3.28 15.84 15.04
N LEU A 316 -4.33 15.05 14.86
CA LEU A 316 -5.52 15.37 14.05
C LEU A 316 -6.69 15.89 14.91
N ASP A 317 -6.85 15.30 16.08
CA ASP A 317 -7.78 15.72 17.13
C ASP A 317 -7.07 15.72 18.48
N PRO A 318 -6.51 16.87 18.90
CA PRO A 318 -5.80 16.98 20.17
C PRO A 318 -6.65 16.59 21.38
N ASP A 319 -7.97 16.68 21.29
CA ASP A 319 -8.90 16.47 22.41
C ASP A 319 -9.57 15.09 22.40
N ASP A 320 -9.11 14.14 21.56
CA ASP A 320 -9.62 12.77 21.54
C ASP A 320 -9.35 12.07 22.90
N PRO A 321 -10.38 11.82 23.73
CA PRO A 321 -10.19 11.23 25.06
C PRO A 321 -9.85 9.74 24.99
N GLN A 322 -10.27 9.06 23.93
CA GLN A 322 -10.04 7.64 23.72
C GLN A 322 -8.56 7.39 23.38
N ALA A 323 -7.99 8.17 22.47
CA ALA A 323 -6.58 8.08 22.11
C ALA A 323 -5.66 8.32 23.32
N ARG A 324 -5.93 9.36 24.13
CA ARG A 324 -5.17 9.63 25.37
C ARG A 324 -5.20 8.44 26.33
N THR A 325 -6.40 7.90 26.61
CA THR A 325 -6.57 6.76 27.51
C THR A 325 -5.85 5.50 27.01
N LEU A 326 -5.87 5.26 25.70
CA LEU A 326 -5.24 4.09 25.09
C LEU A 326 -3.71 4.19 25.04
N ILE A 327 -3.16 5.39 24.83
CA ILE A 327 -1.71 5.65 24.95
C ILE A 327 -1.24 5.36 26.37
N GLU A 328 -1.92 5.90 27.39
CA GLU A 328 -1.55 5.64 28.80
C GLU A 328 -1.58 4.14 29.13
N ARG A 329 -2.56 3.41 28.57
CA ARG A 329 -2.64 1.97 28.72
C ARG A 329 -1.49 1.24 28.04
N ALA A 330 -1.13 1.61 26.82
CA ALA A 330 0.03 1.04 26.12
C ALA A 330 1.33 1.31 26.88
N ASP A 331 1.52 2.52 27.39
CA ASP A 331 2.70 2.90 28.18
C ASP A 331 2.87 2.01 29.41
N ARG A 332 1.80 1.74 30.16
CA ARG A 332 1.86 0.81 31.30
C ARG A 332 2.27 -0.60 30.89
N VAL A 333 1.81 -1.08 29.74
CA VAL A 333 2.16 -2.42 29.25
C VAL A 333 3.63 -2.46 28.79
N ILE A 334 4.08 -1.45 28.03
CA ILE A 334 5.47 -1.32 27.58
C ILE A 334 6.41 -1.30 28.79
N GLN A 335 6.15 -0.43 29.77
CA GLN A 335 6.95 -0.35 31.00
C GLN A 335 6.98 -1.68 31.75
N LYS A 336 5.85 -2.39 31.83
CA LYS A 336 5.82 -3.70 32.50
C LYS A 336 6.67 -4.73 31.74
N LEU A 337 6.59 -4.78 30.41
CA LEU A 337 7.40 -5.68 29.60
C LEU A 337 8.89 -5.36 29.69
N GLU A 338 9.26 -4.09 29.75
CA GLU A 338 10.65 -3.66 29.95
C GLU A 338 11.18 -4.09 31.32
N SER A 339 10.38 -3.94 32.39
CA SER A 339 10.77 -4.38 33.73
C SER A 339 11.00 -5.90 33.83
N LEU A 340 10.16 -6.70 33.16
CA LEU A 340 10.29 -8.16 33.16
C LEU A 340 11.56 -8.60 32.43
N HIS A 341 11.87 -8.00 31.27
CA HIS A 341 13.12 -8.29 30.58
C HIS A 341 14.38 -7.92 31.40
N GLN A 342 14.31 -6.88 32.22
CA GLN A 342 15.42 -6.50 33.11
C GLN A 342 15.56 -7.45 34.30
N GLU A 343 14.47 -7.97 34.84
CA GLU A 343 14.47 -8.97 35.92
C GLU A 343 15.03 -10.32 35.42
N ASP A 344 14.63 -10.76 34.22
CA ASP A 344 15.11 -12.01 33.60
C ASP A 344 16.60 -11.94 33.19
N GLY A 345 17.09 -10.74 32.84
CA GLY A 345 18.50 -10.50 32.51
C GLY A 345 19.44 -10.41 33.72
N ASN A 346 18.90 -10.32 34.95
CA ASN A 346 19.65 -10.13 36.19
C ASN A 346 19.50 -11.32 37.17
N GLY A 347 19.08 -12.48 36.66
CA GLY A 347 18.95 -13.70 37.46
C GLY A 347 20.25 -14.08 38.18
N PRO A 348 20.19 -14.59 39.43
CA PRO A 348 21.37 -14.84 40.23
C PRO A 348 22.27 -15.88 39.57
N ASN A 349 23.55 -15.54 39.42
CA ASN A 349 24.61 -16.44 38.98
C ASN A 349 24.56 -17.71 39.87
N PRO A 350 24.33 -18.91 39.31
CA PRO A 350 24.27 -20.12 40.10
C PRO A 350 25.68 -20.35 40.69
N ARG A 351 25.76 -20.27 42.02
CA ARG A 351 26.96 -20.63 42.77
C ARG A 351 27.16 -22.14 42.79
#